data_AF-A0A7R9CFP9-F1
#
_entry.id   AF-A0A7R9CFP9-F1
#
_cell.length_a   1.000
_cell.length_b   1.000
_cell.length_c   1.000
_cell.angle_alpha   90.00
_cell.angle_beta   90.00
_cell.angle_gamma   90.00
#
_symmetry.space_group_name_H-M   'P 1'
#
loop_
_entity.id
_entity.type
_entity.pdbx_description
1 polymer ?
#
loop_
_entity_poly.entity_id
_entity_poly.type
_entity_poly.pdbx_seq_one_letter_code
_entity_poly.pdbx_strand_id
1 'polypeptide(L)'
;MIVLVKMTTYLSDAFRQLKPVCDDVAHQPSIKNIQNLKDLVQRLPSSTLQHLQEYTLFPMQLQLNNAKLGSEIKVELINGIRYVVEKTEILHLEQLFKLYVFVFLQIFDPSQPSMVASVSEELKLSVVQCATQVLRSTTANVLDQMYQKENVPKLGQGIYICMQLLQTERLKALR
;
A
#
# COMPACT_ATOMS: atom_id res chain seq x y z
N MET A 1 -14.05 32.67 -3.54
CA MET A 1 -15.13 32.07 -2.72
C MET A 1 -15.84 30.91 -3.42
N ILE A 2 -16.32 31.06 -4.66
CA ILE A 2 -17.04 30.01 -5.42
C ILE A 2 -16.21 28.73 -5.65
N VAL A 3 -14.91 28.86 -5.96
CA VAL A 3 -14.02 27.70 -6.21
C VAL A 3 -13.78 26.87 -4.94
N LEU A 4 -13.60 27.53 -3.79
CA LEU A 4 -13.44 26.86 -2.50
C LEU A 4 -14.71 26.10 -2.10
N VAL A 5 -15.90 26.71 -2.27
CA VAL A 5 -17.18 26.06 -1.96
C VAL A 5 -17.45 24.85 -2.86
N LYS A 6 -17.12 24.94 -4.16
CA LYS A 6 -17.19 23.80 -5.10
C LYS A 6 -16.24 22.67 -4.69
N MET A 7 -14.99 23.00 -4.37
CA MET A 7 -13.99 22.01 -3.94
C MET A 7 -14.45 21.26 -2.67
N THR A 8 -15.02 21.96 -1.70
CA THR A 8 -15.57 21.36 -0.47
C THR A 8 -16.76 20.44 -0.75
N THR A 9 -17.64 20.79 -1.70
CA THR A 9 -18.79 19.95 -2.07
C THR A 9 -18.34 18.66 -2.77
N TYR A 10 -17.42 18.74 -3.74
CA TYR A 10 -16.88 17.55 -4.42
C TYR A 10 -16.16 16.59 -3.46
N LEU A 11 -15.38 17.12 -2.51
CA LEU A 11 -14.73 16.30 -1.48
C LEU A 11 -15.75 15.61 -0.58
N SER A 12 -16.82 16.32 -0.20
CA SER A 12 -17.88 15.74 0.64
C SER A 12 -18.65 14.62 -0.08
N ASP A 13 -18.90 14.75 -1.37
CA ASP A 13 -19.58 13.72 -2.16
C ASP A 13 -18.69 12.51 -2.43
N ALA A 14 -17.39 12.73 -2.66
CA ALA A 14 -16.42 11.65 -2.77
C ALA A 14 -16.26 10.89 -1.45
N PHE A 15 -16.23 11.61 -0.32
CA PHE A 15 -16.19 10.98 1.00
C PHE A 15 -17.45 10.15 1.27
N ARG A 16 -18.64 10.65 0.93
CA ARG A 16 -19.91 9.91 1.06
C ARG A 16 -19.91 8.61 0.24
N GLN A 17 -19.25 8.61 -0.92
CA GLN A 17 -19.10 7.40 -1.74
C GLN A 17 -18.04 6.44 -1.19
N LEU A 18 -16.89 6.96 -0.75
CA LEU A 18 -15.78 6.16 -0.23
C LEU A 18 -16.11 5.51 1.10
N LYS A 19 -16.76 6.24 2.00
CA LYS A 19 -17.04 5.80 3.37
C LYS A 19 -17.65 4.39 3.45
N PRO A 20 -18.78 4.06 2.81
CA PRO A 20 -19.36 2.72 2.92
C PRO A 20 -18.41 1.62 2.44
N VAL A 21 -17.66 1.87 1.36
CA VAL A 21 -16.73 0.87 0.80
C VAL A 21 -15.49 0.69 1.70
N CYS A 22 -14.98 1.77 2.28
CA CYS A 22 -13.92 1.73 3.28
C CYS A 22 -14.37 1.02 4.56
N ASP A 23 -15.60 1.28 5.01
CA ASP A 23 -16.19 0.61 6.18
C ASP A 23 -16.34 -0.90 5.89
N ASP A 24 -16.79 -1.31 4.71
CA ASP A 24 -16.89 -2.71 4.31
C ASP A 24 -15.54 -3.43 4.36
N VAL A 25 -14.47 -2.81 3.85
CA VAL A 25 -13.11 -3.37 3.92
C VAL A 25 -12.63 -3.43 5.37
N ALA A 26 -12.91 -2.41 6.18
CA ALA A 26 -12.47 -2.33 7.57
C ALA A 26 -13.13 -3.37 8.48
N HIS A 27 -14.38 -3.78 8.20
CA HIS A 27 -15.13 -4.73 9.05
C HIS A 27 -15.21 -6.13 8.45
N GLN A 28 -15.26 -6.25 7.12
CA GLN A 28 -15.44 -7.51 6.40
C GLN A 28 -14.50 -7.58 5.20
N PRO A 29 -13.17 -7.73 5.42
CA PRO A 29 -12.22 -7.83 4.32
C PRO A 29 -12.52 -9.07 3.47
N SER A 30 -12.89 -8.84 2.22
CA SER A 30 -13.14 -9.86 1.22
C SER A 30 -12.64 -9.39 -0.13
N ILE A 31 -12.32 -10.32 -1.03
CA ILE A 31 -11.90 -10.00 -2.41
C ILE A 31 -12.93 -9.06 -3.06
N LYS A 32 -14.22 -9.34 -2.89
CA LYS A 32 -15.31 -8.51 -3.42
C LYS A 32 -15.25 -7.07 -2.88
N ASN A 33 -15.13 -6.89 -1.56
CA ASN A 33 -15.14 -5.54 -0.96
C ASN A 33 -13.90 -4.74 -1.37
N ILE A 34 -12.75 -5.40 -1.53
CA ILE A 34 -11.51 -4.76 -1.99
C ILE A 34 -11.60 -4.38 -3.47
N GLN A 35 -12.21 -5.21 -4.32
CA GLN A 35 -12.45 -4.87 -5.73
C GLN A 35 -13.45 -3.72 -5.86
N ASN A 36 -14.50 -3.66 -5.05
CA ASN A 36 -15.41 -2.51 -5.00
C ASN A 36 -14.65 -1.21 -4.65
N LEU A 37 -13.69 -1.28 -3.72
CA LEU A 37 -12.83 -0.14 -3.36
C LEU A 37 -11.99 0.29 -4.55
N LYS A 38 -11.33 -0.67 -5.23
CA LYS A 38 -10.56 -0.40 -6.46
C LYS A 38 -11.41 0.28 -7.52
N ASP A 39 -12.58 -0.24 -7.83
CA ASP A 39 -13.46 0.30 -8.87
C ASP A 39 -13.91 1.73 -8.54
N LEU A 40 -14.10 2.04 -7.26
CA LEU A 40 -14.40 3.41 -6.82
C LEU A 40 -13.17 4.31 -6.92
N VAL A 41 -12.01 3.86 -6.43
CA VAL A 41 -10.72 4.57 -6.51
C VAL A 41 -10.35 4.92 -7.96
N GLN A 42 -10.58 4.00 -8.89
CA GLN A 42 -10.31 4.21 -10.31
C GLN A 42 -11.22 5.29 -10.94
N ARG A 43 -12.46 5.43 -10.46
CA ARG A 43 -13.41 6.43 -10.97
C ARG A 43 -13.21 7.82 -10.37
N LEU A 44 -12.64 7.93 -9.17
CA LEU A 44 -12.41 9.22 -8.52
C LEU A 44 -11.28 10.01 -9.20
N PRO A 45 -11.39 11.35 -9.25
CA PRO A 45 -10.29 12.21 -9.66
C PRO A 45 -9.08 12.06 -8.74
N SER A 46 -7.87 12.02 -9.30
CA SER A 46 -6.62 11.91 -8.52
C SER A 46 -6.48 13.01 -7.48
N SER A 47 -6.86 14.25 -7.80
CA SER A 47 -6.84 15.36 -6.84
C SER A 47 -7.77 15.14 -5.65
N THR A 48 -8.98 14.61 -5.88
CA THR A 48 -9.92 14.26 -4.81
C THR A 48 -9.37 13.11 -3.96
N LEU A 49 -8.85 12.06 -4.60
CA LEU A 49 -8.27 10.92 -3.91
C LEU A 49 -7.02 11.33 -3.10
N GLN A 50 -6.23 12.30 -3.57
CA GLN A 50 -5.08 12.83 -2.84
C GLN A 50 -5.49 13.37 -1.46
N HIS A 51 -6.60 14.10 -1.38
CA HIS A 51 -7.10 14.64 -0.12
C HIS A 51 -7.67 13.56 0.82
N LEU A 52 -8.11 12.43 0.26
CA LEU A 52 -8.71 11.31 0.99
C LEU A 52 -7.77 10.09 1.08
N GLN A 53 -6.50 10.27 0.74
CA GLN A 53 -5.55 9.17 0.55
C GLN A 53 -5.37 8.38 1.84
N GLU A 54 -5.06 9.05 2.96
CA GLU A 54 -4.86 8.37 4.24
C GLU A 54 -6.13 7.66 4.73
N TYR A 55 -7.29 8.30 4.58
CA TYR A 55 -8.58 7.69 4.90
C TYR A 55 -8.84 6.42 4.08
N THR A 56 -8.49 6.43 2.79
CA THR A 56 -8.69 5.30 1.88
C THR A 56 -7.70 4.17 2.15
N LEU A 57 -6.46 4.49 2.55
CA LEU A 57 -5.42 3.50 2.88
C LEU A 57 -5.68 2.80 4.22
N PHE A 58 -6.27 3.51 5.19
CA PHE A 58 -6.41 3.05 6.58
C PHE A 58 -7.11 1.68 6.74
N PRO A 59 -8.27 1.39 6.10
CA PRO A 59 -8.94 0.09 6.22
C PRO A 59 -8.04 -1.10 5.85
N MET A 60 -7.22 -0.93 4.79
CA MET A 60 -6.34 -1.98 4.32
C MET A 60 -5.15 -2.17 5.25
N GLN A 61 -4.59 -1.07 5.76
CA GLN A 61 -3.52 -1.11 6.76
C GLN A 61 -3.98 -1.78 8.06
N LEU A 62 -5.19 -1.47 8.50
CA LEU A 62 -5.82 -2.06 9.68
C LEU A 62 -5.95 -3.58 9.52
N GLN A 63 -6.48 -4.04 8.38
CA GLN A 63 -6.75 -5.46 8.17
C GLN A 63 -5.48 -6.29 7.89
N LEU A 64 -4.45 -5.73 7.27
CA LEU A 64 -3.20 -6.46 7.04
C LEU A 64 -2.50 -6.90 8.34
N ASN A 65 -2.71 -6.19 9.44
CA ASN A 65 -2.23 -6.60 10.77
C ASN A 65 -3.01 -7.79 11.37
N ASN A 66 -4.12 -8.20 10.77
CA ASN A 66 -4.90 -9.34 11.23
C ASN A 66 -4.25 -10.66 10.78
N ALA A 67 -3.60 -11.34 11.72
CA ALA A 67 -2.92 -12.62 11.48
C ALA A 67 -3.84 -13.74 10.99
N LYS A 68 -5.16 -13.65 11.22
CA LYS A 68 -6.15 -14.68 10.85
C LYS A 68 -6.60 -14.60 9.38
N LEU A 69 -6.22 -13.57 8.64
CA LEU A 69 -6.61 -13.44 7.23
C LEU A 69 -5.87 -14.43 6.35
N GLY A 70 -6.61 -15.06 5.43
CA GLY A 70 -6.05 -15.91 4.39
C GLY A 70 -5.14 -15.15 3.43
N SER A 71 -4.18 -15.86 2.82
CA SER A 71 -3.15 -15.24 1.96
C SER A 71 -3.74 -14.46 0.78
N GLU A 72 -4.78 -14.99 0.15
CA GLU A 72 -5.47 -14.35 -0.98
C GLU A 72 -6.05 -12.97 -0.60
N ILE A 73 -6.65 -12.86 0.59
CA ILE A 73 -7.20 -11.59 1.08
C ILE A 73 -6.06 -10.61 1.34
N LYS A 74 -4.94 -11.06 1.92
CA LYS A 74 -3.76 -10.20 2.16
C LYS A 74 -3.16 -9.70 0.85
N VAL A 75 -3.06 -10.55 -0.17
CA VAL A 75 -2.66 -10.17 -1.52
C VAL A 75 -3.54 -9.05 -2.04
N GLU A 76 -4.86 -9.22 -1.95
CA GLU A 76 -5.81 -8.21 -2.43
C GLU A 76 -5.73 -6.91 -1.63
N LEU A 77 -5.52 -6.94 -0.31
CA LEU A 77 -5.33 -5.73 0.49
C LEU A 77 -4.06 -4.97 0.07
N ILE A 78 -2.96 -5.68 -0.24
CA ILE A 78 -1.73 -5.05 -0.75
C ILE A 78 -1.94 -4.47 -2.15
N ASN A 79 -2.66 -5.18 -3.02
CA ASN A 79 -3.05 -4.67 -4.33
C ASN A 79 -3.95 -3.43 -4.20
N GLY A 80 -4.85 -3.42 -3.22
CA GLY A 80 -5.69 -2.28 -2.85
C GLY A 80 -4.87 -1.03 -2.51
N ILE A 81 -3.86 -1.18 -1.65
CA ILE A 81 -2.91 -0.10 -1.33
C ILE A 81 -2.24 0.39 -2.61
N ARG A 82 -1.77 -0.54 -3.47
CA ARG A 82 -1.14 -0.21 -4.75
C ARG A 82 -2.05 0.64 -5.64
N TYR A 83 -3.34 0.30 -5.77
CA TYR A 83 -4.28 1.07 -6.59
C TYR A 83 -4.46 2.52 -6.09
N VAL A 84 -4.46 2.72 -4.77
CA VAL A 84 -4.55 4.07 -4.20
C VAL A 84 -3.28 4.87 -4.48
N VAL A 85 -2.10 4.28 -4.23
CA VAL A 85 -0.82 4.97 -4.48
C VAL A 85 -0.55 5.20 -5.96
N GLU A 86 -1.07 4.37 -6.87
CA GLU A 86 -0.96 4.59 -8.32
C GLU A 86 -1.67 5.87 -8.78
N LYS A 87 -2.72 6.31 -8.06
CA LYS A 87 -3.49 7.52 -8.39
C LYS A 87 -3.15 8.74 -7.53
N THR A 88 -2.23 8.61 -6.59
CA THR A 88 -1.87 9.67 -5.64
C THR A 88 -0.36 9.84 -5.56
N GLU A 89 0.07 10.98 -5.07
CA GLU A 89 1.47 11.27 -4.83
C GLU A 89 1.80 11.15 -3.34
N ILE A 90 3.04 10.81 -3.04
CA ILE A 90 3.60 10.82 -1.69
C ILE A 90 4.43 12.10 -1.54
N LEU A 91 3.92 12.99 -0.68
CA LEU A 91 4.41 14.36 -0.53
C LEU A 91 5.33 14.54 0.68
N HIS A 92 5.39 13.54 1.57
CA HIS A 92 6.15 13.62 2.82
C HIS A 92 7.00 12.35 3.03
N LEU A 93 8.21 12.55 3.53
CA LEU A 93 9.15 11.46 3.83
C LEU A 93 8.61 10.47 4.86
N GLU A 94 7.89 10.96 5.86
CA GLU A 94 7.24 10.12 6.87
C GLU A 94 6.23 9.16 6.23
N GLN A 95 5.40 9.68 5.31
CA GLN A 95 4.42 8.89 4.61
C GLN A 95 5.07 7.83 3.72
N LEU A 96 6.15 8.19 3.00
CA LEU A 96 6.95 7.25 2.23
C LEU A 96 7.42 6.10 3.11
N PHE A 97 8.11 6.39 4.22
CA PHE A 97 8.63 5.34 5.08
C PHE A 97 7.55 4.53 5.78
N LYS A 98 6.45 5.18 6.20
CA LYS A 98 5.28 4.50 6.77
C LYS A 98 4.78 3.43 5.79
N LEU A 99 4.58 3.77 4.51
CA LEU A 99 4.10 2.81 3.52
C LEU A 99 5.15 1.78 3.12
N TYR A 100 6.37 2.22 2.83
CA TYR A 100 7.47 1.36 2.37
C TYR A 100 7.80 0.28 3.40
N VAL A 101 8.00 0.66 4.67
CA VAL A 101 8.28 -0.31 5.74
C VAL A 101 7.06 -1.19 5.99
N PHE A 102 5.85 -0.62 6.01
CA PHE A 102 4.62 -1.35 6.27
C PHE A 102 4.37 -2.50 5.29
N VAL A 103 4.59 -2.28 3.99
CA VAL A 103 4.38 -3.34 2.98
C VAL A 103 5.44 -4.45 3.12
N PHE A 104 6.71 -4.10 3.37
CA PHE A 104 7.76 -5.10 3.57
C PHE A 104 7.57 -5.93 4.84
N LEU A 105 7.00 -5.35 5.91
CA LEU A 105 6.68 -6.08 7.14
C LEU A 105 5.70 -7.23 6.91
N GLN A 106 4.90 -7.21 5.84
CA GLN A 106 3.95 -8.29 5.54
C GLN A 106 4.63 -9.61 5.13
N ILE A 107 5.92 -9.56 4.75
CA ILE A 107 6.69 -10.71 4.28
C ILE A 107 7.99 -10.90 5.07
N PHE A 108 8.16 -10.14 6.15
CA PHE A 108 9.30 -10.23 7.05
C PHE A 108 9.00 -11.21 8.19
N ASP A 109 9.94 -12.09 8.54
CA ASP A 109 9.82 -12.95 9.71
C ASP A 109 10.33 -12.21 10.96
N PRO A 110 9.46 -11.85 11.93
CA PRO A 110 9.91 -11.17 13.15
C PRO A 110 10.74 -12.07 14.07
N SER A 111 10.64 -13.41 13.92
CA SER A 111 11.37 -14.39 14.73
C SER A 111 12.78 -14.64 14.19
N GLN A 112 13.00 -14.37 12.90
CA GLN A 112 14.28 -14.52 12.21
C GLN A 112 14.59 -13.25 11.41
N PRO A 113 15.27 -12.27 12.02
CA PRO A 113 15.44 -10.93 11.45
C PRO A 113 16.17 -10.86 10.10
N SER A 114 16.70 -11.99 9.63
CA SER A 114 17.40 -12.15 8.36
C SER A 114 16.61 -12.91 7.30
N MET A 115 15.38 -13.36 7.60
CA MET A 115 14.63 -14.29 6.77
C MET A 115 13.32 -13.69 6.25
N VAL A 116 13.00 -14.05 5.01
CA VAL A 116 11.66 -13.84 4.44
C VAL A 116 10.71 -14.84 5.09
N ALA A 117 9.54 -14.39 5.52
CA ALA A 117 8.53 -15.25 6.10
C ALA A 117 8.10 -16.35 5.12
N SER A 118 7.71 -17.51 5.65
CA SER A 118 7.13 -18.63 4.89
C SER A 118 5.67 -18.33 4.50
N VAL A 119 5.46 -17.27 3.71
CA VAL A 119 4.17 -16.85 3.14
C VAL A 119 4.08 -17.18 1.65
N SER A 120 2.89 -17.03 1.07
CA SER A 120 2.67 -17.33 -0.36
C SER A 120 3.53 -16.46 -1.28
N GLU A 121 3.93 -17.03 -2.42
CA GLU A 121 4.75 -16.35 -3.43
C GLU A 121 4.01 -15.14 -4.02
N GLU A 122 2.70 -15.25 -4.19
CA GLU A 122 1.82 -14.19 -4.65
C GLU A 122 1.81 -12.98 -3.70
N LEU A 123 1.92 -13.22 -2.39
CA LEU A 123 1.99 -12.14 -1.40
C LEU A 123 3.34 -11.43 -1.48
N LYS A 124 4.44 -12.19 -1.62
CA LYS A 124 5.80 -11.64 -1.82
C LYS A 124 5.85 -10.77 -3.07
N LEU A 125 5.32 -11.26 -4.18
CA LEU A 125 5.26 -10.51 -5.44
C LEU A 125 4.43 -9.23 -5.28
N SER A 126 3.25 -9.32 -4.68
CA SER A 126 2.36 -8.17 -4.49
C SER A 126 3.01 -7.09 -3.61
N VAL A 127 3.74 -7.50 -2.56
CA VAL A 127 4.50 -6.57 -1.71
C VAL A 127 5.59 -5.85 -2.47
N VAL A 128 6.40 -6.58 -3.26
CA VAL A 128 7.49 -5.96 -4.06
C VAL A 128 6.92 -5.00 -5.10
N GLN A 129 5.82 -5.38 -5.77
CA GLN A 129 5.13 -4.52 -6.73
C GLN A 129 4.56 -3.27 -6.06
N CYS A 130 3.95 -3.41 -4.87
CA CYS A 130 3.41 -2.29 -4.12
C CYS A 130 4.52 -1.35 -3.62
N ALA A 131 5.62 -1.88 -3.08
CA ALA A 131 6.78 -1.09 -2.68
C ALA A 131 7.40 -0.32 -3.86
N THR A 132 7.48 -0.96 -5.03
CA THR A 132 7.94 -0.31 -6.26
C THR A 132 7.01 0.83 -6.66
N GLN A 133 5.69 0.63 -6.57
CA GLN A 133 4.72 1.66 -6.88
C GLN A 133 4.79 2.83 -5.88
N VAL A 134 4.97 2.56 -4.59
CA VAL A 134 5.19 3.58 -3.56
C VAL A 134 6.36 4.48 -3.95
N LEU A 135 7.50 3.91 -4.35
CA LEU A 135 8.66 4.69 -4.81
C LEU A 135 8.36 5.51 -6.07
N ARG A 136 7.65 4.93 -7.05
CA ARG A 136 7.26 5.62 -8.31
C ARG A 136 6.28 6.77 -8.09
N SER A 137 5.40 6.63 -7.11
CA SER A 137 4.40 7.64 -6.74
C SER A 137 4.96 8.68 -5.78
N THR A 138 6.24 8.62 -5.44
CA THR A 138 6.88 9.58 -4.54
C THR A 138 7.46 10.75 -5.34
N THR A 139 7.23 11.97 -4.85
CA THR A 139 7.78 13.18 -5.48
C THR A 139 9.31 13.22 -5.40
N ALA A 140 9.96 13.83 -6.40
CA ALA A 140 11.43 13.88 -6.48
C ALA A 140 12.09 14.46 -5.21
N ASN A 141 11.54 15.54 -4.64
CA ASN A 141 12.04 16.13 -3.40
C ASN A 141 12.03 15.14 -2.22
N VAL A 142 10.99 14.30 -2.12
CA VAL A 142 10.90 13.30 -1.05
C VAL A 142 11.89 12.16 -1.30
N LEU A 143 12.10 11.76 -2.56
CA LEU A 143 13.14 10.78 -2.92
C LEU A 143 14.54 11.31 -2.61
N ASP A 144 14.83 12.58 -2.91
CA ASP A 144 16.11 13.21 -2.57
C ASP A 144 16.38 13.16 -1.06
N GLN A 145 15.34 13.41 -0.24
CA GLN A 145 15.43 13.24 1.21
C GLN A 145 15.63 11.78 1.63
N MET A 146 14.98 10.82 0.96
CA MET A 146 15.14 9.39 1.23
C MET A 146 16.60 8.92 1.02
N TYR A 147 17.29 9.49 0.03
CA TYR A 147 18.68 9.15 -0.29
C TYR A 147 19.73 9.83 0.61
N GLN A 148 19.31 10.68 1.54
CA GLN A 148 20.21 11.26 2.54
C GLN A 148 20.75 10.18 3.50
N LYS A 149 21.97 10.39 3.99
CA LYS A 149 22.72 9.39 4.77
C LYS A 149 21.97 8.90 6.01
N GLU A 150 21.23 9.79 6.65
CA GLU A 150 20.46 9.52 7.86
C GLU A 150 19.30 8.55 7.62
N ASN A 151 18.83 8.47 6.37
CA ASN A 151 17.67 7.70 5.93
C ASN A 151 18.03 6.36 5.25
N VAL A 152 19.31 6.16 4.89
CA VAL A 152 19.83 4.94 4.25
C VAL A 152 19.43 3.64 4.97
N PRO A 153 19.43 3.53 6.31
CA PRO A 153 19.06 2.27 6.98
C PRO A 153 17.65 1.78 6.64
N LYS A 154 16.67 2.71 6.52
CA LYS A 154 15.27 2.37 6.21
C LYS A 154 15.11 1.91 4.77
N LEU A 155 15.81 2.55 3.83
CA LEU A 155 15.88 2.10 2.44
C LEU A 155 16.54 0.71 2.34
N GLY A 156 17.68 0.56 3.01
CA GLY A 156 18.51 -0.64 3.01
C GLY A 156 17.77 -1.89 3.49
N GLN A 157 16.86 -1.75 4.45
CA GLN A 157 16.04 -2.87 4.92
C GLN A 157 15.21 -3.50 3.79
N GLY A 158 14.52 -2.69 2.98
CA GLY A 158 13.73 -3.23 1.85
C GLY A 158 14.61 -3.84 0.76
N ILE A 159 15.77 -3.22 0.47
CA ILE A 159 16.76 -3.79 -0.47
C ILE A 159 17.25 -5.15 0.02
N TYR A 160 17.58 -5.26 1.31
CA TYR A 160 18.01 -6.52 1.92
C TYR A 160 16.94 -7.61 1.80
N ILE A 161 15.66 -7.29 2.04
CA ILE A 161 14.56 -8.24 1.87
C ILE A 161 14.46 -8.71 0.40
N CYS A 162 14.56 -7.79 -0.56
CA CYS A 162 14.60 -8.15 -1.98
C CYS A 162 15.78 -9.09 -2.32
N MET A 163 16.96 -8.85 -1.75
CA MET A 163 18.12 -9.73 -1.92
C MET A 163 17.86 -11.13 -1.35
N GLN A 164 17.21 -11.24 -0.20
CA GLN A 164 16.85 -12.53 0.39
C GLN A 164 15.81 -13.28 -0.46
N LEU A 165 14.82 -12.57 -1.02
CA LEU A 165 13.86 -13.14 -1.96
C LEU A 165 14.57 -13.75 -3.18
N LEU A 166 15.53 -13.03 -3.78
CA LEU A 166 16.29 -13.51 -4.93
C LEU A 166 17.13 -14.77 -4.63
N GLN A 167 17.57 -14.94 -3.37
CA GLN A 167 18.36 -16.10 -2.96
C GLN A 167 17.49 -17.33 -2.66
N THR A 168 16.28 -17.11 -2.13
CA THR A 168 15.41 -18.16 -1.60
C THR A 168 14.35 -18.63 -2.59
N GLU A 169 13.81 -17.71 -3.41
CA GLU A 169 12.83 -18.05 -4.43
C GLU A 169 13.52 -18.64 -5.66
N ARG A 170 12.99 -19.77 -6.14
CA ARG A 170 13.47 -20.47 -7.33
C ARG A 170 12.29 -20.77 -8.23
N LEU A 171 12.51 -20.69 -9.54
CA LEU A 171 11.51 -21.07 -10.54
C LEU A 171 11.13 -22.54 -10.32
N LYS A 172 9.92 -22.79 -9.81
CA LYS A 172 9.38 -24.13 -9.66
C LYS A 172 8.77 -24.52 -11.00
N ALA A 173 9.29 -25.59 -11.60
CA ALA A 173 8.63 -26.20 -12.74
C ALA A 173 7.26 -26.73 -12.28
N LEU A 174 6.19 -26.26 -12.91
CA LEU A 174 4.86 -26.82 -12.73
C LEU A 174 4.91 -28.28 -13.25
N ARG A 175 4.66 -29.24 -12.36
CA ARG A 175 4.54 -30.67 -12.70
C ARG A 175 3.09 -31.02 -12.92
#